data_AF-A0A151TNT7-F1
#
_entry.id   AF-A0A151TNT7-F1
#
_cell.length_a   1.000
_cell.length_b   1.000
_cell.length_c   1.000
_cell.angle_alpha   90.00
_cell.angle_beta   90.00
_cell.angle_gamma   90.00
#
_symmetry.space_group_name_H-M   'P 1'
#
loop_
_entity.id
_entity.type
_entity.pdbx_description
1 polymer ?
#
loop_
_entity_poly.entity_id
_entity_poly.type
_entity_poly.pdbx_seq_one_letter_code
_entity_poly.pdbx_strand_id
1 'polypeptide(L)'
;FLAPFQGVRYHLQDFACQGNDLENEKELFNLRHAFLRNVIDRIFGIFKSCFTIFKSAPPFLFKTQVELVLVCAALHNFLRKECHSDEFSIEAMDELSSSTLPVNEDHIFEPIIQT
;
A
#
# COMPACT_ATOMS: atom_id res chain seq x y z
N PHE A 1 15.50 -12.16 5.94
CA PHE A 1 14.22 -12.55 5.32
C PHE A 1 13.35 -13.14 6.41
N LEU A 2 12.15 -12.59 6.63
CA LEU A 2 11.16 -13.10 7.57
C LEU A 2 10.04 -13.71 6.74
N ALA A 3 9.80 -15.02 6.89
CA ALA A 3 8.77 -15.72 6.13
C ALA A 3 7.44 -15.71 6.91
N PRO A 4 6.29 -15.61 6.22
CA PRO A 4 4.99 -15.79 6.85
C PRO A 4 4.79 -17.23 7.36
N PHE A 5 3.96 -17.38 8.39
CA PHE A 5 3.52 -18.70 8.87
C PHE A 5 2.61 -19.36 7.85
N GLN A 6 2.94 -20.61 7.50
CA GLN A 6 2.14 -21.41 6.57
C GLN A 6 0.89 -21.99 7.25
N GLY A 7 -0.16 -22.23 6.47
CA GLY A 7 -1.43 -22.78 6.96
C GLY A 7 -2.26 -21.81 7.80
N VAL A 8 -1.90 -20.53 7.79
CA VAL A 8 -2.56 -19.44 8.54
C VAL A 8 -2.93 -18.33 7.56
N ARG A 9 -4.05 -17.62 7.80
CA ARG A 9 -4.50 -16.49 6.99
C ARG A 9 -3.36 -15.48 6.73
N TYR A 10 -3.33 -14.90 5.53
CA TYR A 10 -2.22 -14.04 5.10
C TYR A 10 -2.65 -12.82 4.28
N HIS A 11 -3.70 -12.93 3.46
CA HIS A 11 -4.10 -11.82 2.60
C HIS A 11 -4.84 -10.78 3.42
N LEU A 12 -4.58 -9.49 3.20
CA LEU A 12 -5.23 -8.42 3.96
C LEU A 12 -6.77 -8.48 3.85
N GLN A 13 -7.30 -8.96 2.72
CA GLN A 13 -8.73 -9.17 2.51
C GLN A 13 -9.32 -10.22 3.47
N ASP A 14 -8.54 -11.23 3.88
CA ASP A 14 -8.95 -12.26 4.84
C ASP A 14 -9.30 -11.66 6.22
N PHE A 15 -8.81 -10.46 6.52
CA PHE A 15 -8.98 -9.74 7.79
C PHE A 15 -9.95 -8.56 7.70
N ALA A 16 -10.45 -8.22 6.51
CA ALA A 16 -11.30 -7.04 6.28
C ALA A 16 -12.80 -7.28 6.56
N CYS A 17 -13.25 -8.53 6.61
CA CYS A 17 -14.65 -8.86 6.88
C CYS A 17 -15.03 -8.73 8.36
N GLN A 18 -16.22 -8.19 8.62
CA GLN A 18 -16.78 -8.04 9.96
C GLN A 18 -16.99 -9.42 10.61
N GLY A 19 -16.41 -9.63 11.80
CA GLY A 19 -16.43 -10.91 12.52
C GLY A 19 -15.14 -11.73 12.45
N ASN A 20 -14.11 -11.25 11.76
CA ASN A 20 -12.81 -11.92 11.65
C ASN A 20 -11.82 -11.43 12.71
N ASP A 21 -12.15 -11.66 13.99
CA ASP A 21 -11.20 -11.37 15.07
C ASP A 21 -9.92 -12.22 14.90
N LEU A 22 -8.81 -11.64 15.36
CA LEU A 22 -7.51 -12.32 15.35
C LEU A 22 -7.54 -13.44 16.38
N GLU A 23 -7.46 -14.68 15.92
CA GLU A 23 -7.58 -15.85 16.82
C GLU A 23 -6.22 -16.27 17.38
N ASN A 24 -5.13 -15.92 16.70
CA ASN A 24 -3.81 -16.49 17.00
C ASN A 24 -2.67 -15.48 16.82
N GLU A 25 -1.60 -15.62 17.62
CA GLU A 25 -0.38 -14.81 17.49
C GLU A 25 0.26 -14.92 16.10
N LYS A 26 0.14 -16.10 15.47
CA LYS A 26 0.60 -16.34 14.09
C LYS A 26 -0.19 -15.53 13.05
N GLU A 27 -1.50 -15.36 13.26
CA GLU A 27 -2.33 -14.53 12.39
C GLU A 27 -1.97 -13.07 12.53
N LEU A 28 -1.77 -12.59 13.77
CA LEU A 28 -1.30 -11.23 14.02
C LEU A 28 0.05 -10.96 13.35
N PHE A 29 0.99 -11.92 13.42
CA PHE A 29 2.26 -11.82 12.71
C PHE A 29 2.07 -11.74 11.19
N ASN A 30 1.29 -12.65 10.61
CA ASN A 30 1.03 -12.68 9.17
C ASN A 30 0.33 -11.41 8.68
N LEU A 31 -0.64 -10.89 9.45
CA LEU A 31 -1.32 -9.63 9.17
C LEU A 31 -0.34 -8.46 9.11
N ARG A 32 0.50 -8.30 10.15
CA ARG A 32 1.53 -7.25 10.20
C ARG A 32 2.55 -7.40 9.08
N HIS A 33 2.94 -8.63 8.78
CA HIS A 33 3.84 -8.94 7.67
C HIS A 33 3.23 -8.52 6.33
N ALA A 34 1.98 -8.89 6.07
CA ALA A 34 1.26 -8.54 4.85
C ALA A 34 1.05 -7.03 4.70
N PHE A 35 0.72 -6.32 5.79
CA PHE A 35 0.64 -4.86 5.80
C PHE A 35 1.97 -4.21 5.42
N LEU A 36 3.06 -4.61 6.07
CA LEU A 36 4.39 -4.07 5.77
C LEU A 36 4.78 -4.36 4.32
N ARG A 37 4.50 -5.58 3.85
CA ARG A 37 4.77 -5.97 2.46
C ARG A 37 3.99 -5.11 1.47
N ASN A 38 2.71 -4.86 1.74
CA ASN A 38 1.87 -3.99 0.92
C ASN A 38 2.42 -2.55 0.83
N VAL A 39 2.86 -1.97 1.95
CA VAL A 39 3.48 -0.64 1.98
C VAL A 39 4.75 -0.61 1.12
N ILE A 40 5.62 -1.62 1.26
CA ILE A 40 6.85 -1.72 0.48
C ILE A 40 6.54 -1.86 -1.02
N ASP A 41 5.63 -2.75 -1.38
CA ASP A 41 5.25 -2.99 -2.78
C ASP A 41 4.62 -1.74 -3.40
N ARG A 42 3.82 -0.98 -2.64
CA ARG A 42 3.25 0.31 -3.08
C ARG A 42 4.33 1.37 -3.32
N ILE A 43 5.34 1.47 -2.47
CA ILE A 43 6.48 2.40 -2.66
C ILE A 43 7.23 2.04 -3.95
N PHE A 44 7.50 0.75 -4.18
CA PHE A 44 8.12 0.31 -5.44
C PHE A 44 7.23 0.57 -6.66
N GLY A 45 5.91 0.45 -6.52
CA GLY A 45 4.95 0.84 -7.54
C GLY A 45 5.09 2.31 -7.94
N ILE A 46 5.16 3.22 -6.96
CA ILE A 46 5.38 4.66 -7.18
C ILE A 46 6.73 4.89 -7.86
N PHE A 47 7.80 4.23 -7.42
CA PHE A 47 9.11 4.42 -8.05
C PHE A 47 9.14 3.93 -9.50
N LYS A 48 8.43 2.84 -9.81
CA LYS A 48 8.27 2.34 -11.18
C LYS A 48 7.43 3.27 -12.07
N SER A 49 6.43 3.96 -11.51
CA SER A 49 5.64 4.93 -12.27
C SER A 49 6.40 6.23 -12.49
N CYS A 50 7.07 6.76 -11.46
CA CYS A 50 7.82 8.02 -11.52
C CYS A 50 9.13 7.90 -12.31
N PHE A 51 9.87 6.79 -12.17
CA PHE A 51 11.21 6.66 -12.72
C PHE A 51 11.33 5.44 -13.64
N THR A 52 11.59 5.70 -14.92
CA THR A 52 11.74 4.67 -15.96
C THR A 52 12.84 3.67 -15.67
N ILE A 53 13.86 4.05 -14.89
CA ILE A 53 14.98 3.20 -14.49
C ILE A 53 14.56 1.95 -13.69
N PHE A 54 13.38 1.96 -13.05
CA PHE A 54 12.85 0.80 -12.32
C PHE A 54 11.95 -0.11 -13.17
N LYS A 55 11.64 0.26 -14.43
CA LYS A 55 10.78 -0.55 -15.31
C LYS A 55 11.47 -1.81 -15.84
N SER A 56 12.79 -1.83 -15.87
CA SER A 56 13.61 -2.98 -16.25
C SER A 56 14.71 -3.23 -15.22
N ALA A 57 15.30 -4.43 -15.26
CA ALA A 57 16.45 -4.75 -14.40
C ALA A 57 17.62 -3.82 -14.75
N PRO A 58 18.08 -2.95 -13.84
CA PRO A 58 19.17 -2.04 -14.14
C PRO A 58 20.46 -2.84 -14.35
N PRO A 59 21.26 -2.57 -15.40
CA PRO A 59 22.51 -3.27 -15.67
C PRO A 59 23.65 -2.77 -14.75
N PHE A 60 23.33 -2.49 -13.49
CA PHE A 60 24.27 -1.96 -12.51
C PHE A 60 24.59 -2.99 -11.42
N LEU A 61 25.77 -2.87 -10.83
CA LEU A 61 26.16 -3.63 -9.65
C LEU A 61 25.19 -3.36 -8.49
N PHE A 62 25.02 -4.34 -7.61
CA PHE A 62 24.09 -4.25 -6.48
C PHE A 62 24.29 -2.98 -5.64
N LYS A 63 25.55 -2.57 -5.39
CA LYS A 63 25.86 -1.32 -4.66
C LYS A 63 25.24 -0.09 -5.34
N THR A 64 25.38 0.01 -6.65
CA THR A 64 24.80 1.10 -7.45
C THR A 64 23.27 1.04 -7.47
N GLN A 65 22.67 -0.15 -7.49
CA GLN A 65 21.21 -0.29 -7.39
C GLN A 65 20.68 0.26 -6.06
N VAL A 66 21.38 0.02 -4.94
CA VAL A 66 21.03 0.58 -3.63
C VAL A 66 21.13 2.11 -3.63
N GLU A 67 22.21 2.65 -4.20
CA GLU A 67 22.41 4.11 -4.33
C GLU A 67 21.30 4.75 -5.19
N LEU A 68 20.88 4.11 -6.28
CA LEU A 68 19.77 4.58 -7.12
C LEU A 68 18.45 4.68 -6.34
N VAL A 69 18.11 3.68 -5.53
CA VAL A 69 16.91 3.72 -4.68
C VAL A 69 16.95 4.92 -3.73
N LEU A 70 18.11 5.20 -3.12
CA LEU A 70 18.28 6.34 -2.20
C LEU A 70 18.14 7.69 -2.92
N VAL A 71 18.78 7.83 -4.09
CA VAL A 71 18.70 9.06 -4.90
C VAL A 71 17.27 9.31 -5.39
N CYS A 72 16.58 8.28 -5.88
CA CYS A 72 15.18 8.40 -6.31
C CYS A 72 14.25 8.75 -5.15
N ALA A 73 14.46 8.18 -3.95
CA ALA A 73 13.71 8.55 -2.75
C ALA A 73 13.94 10.02 -2.36
N ALA A 74 15.20 10.49 -2.36
CA ALA A 74 15.53 11.87 -2.06
C ALA A 74 14.92 12.85 -3.08
N LEU A 75 15.01 12.51 -4.37
CA LEU A 75 14.43 13.30 -5.45
C LEU A 75 12.91 13.34 -5.38
N HIS A 76 12.25 12.21 -5.12
CA HIS A 76 10.80 12.14 -4.93
C HIS A 76 10.35 13.02 -3.75
N ASN A 77 11.04 12.95 -2.61
CA ASN A 77 10.74 13.78 -1.45
C ASN A 77 10.95 15.28 -1.72
N PHE A 78 12.01 15.63 -2.44
CA PHE A 78 12.28 17.01 -2.85
C PHE A 78 11.17 17.54 -3.77
N LEU A 79 10.84 16.80 -4.83
CA LEU A 79 9.78 17.18 -5.77
C LEU A 79 8.42 17.30 -5.08
N ARG A 80 8.08 16.39 -4.17
CA ARG A 80 6.84 16.46 -3.38
C ARG A 80 6.78 17.69 -2.46
N LYS A 81 7.93 18.16 -1.98
CA LYS A 81 8.01 19.35 -1.13
C LYS A 81 7.90 20.64 -1.93
N GLU A 82 8.57 20.71 -3.08
CA GLU A 82 8.72 21.95 -3.86
C GLU A 82 7.67 22.09 -4.98
N CYS A 83 7.07 21.00 -5.44
CA CYS A 83 6.06 20.99 -6.50
C CYS A 83 4.67 20.74 -5.92
N HIS A 84 3.82 21.76 -5.91
CA HIS A 84 2.44 21.66 -5.40
C HIS A 84 1.46 20.94 -6.36
N SER A 85 1.89 20.53 -7.56
CA SER A 85 1.07 19.76 -8.51
C SER A 85 1.32 18.26 -8.33
N ASP A 86 0.76 17.69 -7.28
CA ASP A 86 0.87 16.25 -6.97
C ASP A 86 -0.24 15.49 -7.70
N GLU A 87 -0.02 15.19 -8.97
CA GLU A 87 -0.77 14.12 -9.63
C GLU A 87 0.21 13.23 -10.40
N PHE A 88 1.01 12.49 -9.64
CA PHE A 88 1.57 11.24 -10.17
C PHE A 88 0.39 10.29 -10.32
N SER A 89 -0.29 10.32 -11.47
CA SER A 89 -1.35 9.37 -11.78
C SER A 89 -0.76 7.97 -11.63
N ILE A 90 -1.15 7.29 -10.56
CA ILE A 90 -0.97 5.86 -10.42
C ILE A 90 -1.95 5.29 -11.45
N GLU A 91 -1.51 5.09 -12.68
CA GLU A 91 -2.27 4.31 -13.64
C GLU A 91 -2.55 2.98 -12.96
N ALA A 92 -3.83 2.76 -12.63
CA ALA A 92 -4.28 1.51 -12.08
C ALA A 92 -3.98 0.45 -13.14
N MET A 93 -2.92 -0.34 -12.92
CA MET A 93 -2.86 -1.64 -13.57
C MET A 93 -3.99 -2.46 -12.97
N ASP A 94 -5.15 -2.36 -13.61
CA ASP A 94 -6.30 -3.19 -13.38
C ASP A 94 -5.94 -4.62 -13.83
N GLU A 95 -5.69 -5.48 -12.85
CA GLU A 95 -6.14 -6.88 -12.90
C GLU A 95 -6.98 -7.15 -11.66
N LEU A 96 -8.29 -6.90 -11.81
CA LEU A 96 -9.40 -7.76 -11.40
C LEU A 96 -9.23 -8.51 -10.06
N SER A 97 -9.70 -7.90 -8.97
CA SER A 97 -10.53 -8.64 -8.02
C SER A 97 -11.74 -7.79 -7.64
N SER A 98 -12.89 -8.25 -8.12
CA SER A 98 -14.24 -7.72 -7.94
C SER A 98 -14.56 -7.44 -6.48
N SER A 99 -14.87 -6.18 -6.15
CA SER A 99 -16.25 -5.72 -5.90
C SER A 99 -16.25 -4.37 -5.19
N THR A 100 -16.72 -3.36 -5.90
CA THR A 100 -17.17 -2.07 -5.37
C THR A 100 -18.29 -2.31 -4.34
N LEU A 101 -18.23 -1.68 -3.16
CA LEU A 101 -19.40 -1.52 -2.29
C LEU A 101 -19.79 -0.03 -2.23
N PRO A 102 -21.10 0.27 -2.16
CA PRO A 102 -21.60 1.64 -2.25
C PRO A 102 -21.32 2.41 -0.97
N VAL A 103 -20.90 3.67 -1.14
CA VAL A 103 -20.92 4.70 -0.11
C VAL A 103 -22.39 5.00 0.17
N ASN A 104 -22.93 4.50 1.28
CA ASN A 104 -24.14 5.03 1.86
C ASN A 104 -23.74 6.19 2.78
N GLU A 105 -23.77 7.40 2.24
CA GLU A 105 -24.03 8.60 3.03
C GLU A 105 -25.49 8.56 3.43
N ASP A 106 -25.75 8.30 4.69
CA ASP A 106 -26.95 8.74 5.38
C ASP A 106 -26.66 8.56 6.86
N HIS A 107 -26.61 9.65 7.62
CA HIS A 107 -27.30 9.81 8.90
C HIS A 107 -27.12 11.27 9.34
N ILE A 108 -28.08 12.08 8.89
CA ILE A 108 -28.44 13.37 9.47
C ILE A 108 -28.75 13.15 10.95
N PHE A 109 -27.96 13.76 11.84
CA PHE A 109 -28.36 13.95 13.23
C PHE A 109 -29.10 15.29 13.32
N GLU A 110 -30.44 15.23 13.42
CA GLU A 110 -31.29 16.34 13.86
C GLU A 110 -31.05 16.64 15.35
N PRO A 111 -31.09 17.91 15.80
CA PRO A 111 -30.87 18.28 17.19
C PRO A 111 -32.15 18.11 18.02
N ILE A 112 -32.02 17.48 19.18
CA ILE A 112 -33.10 17.33 20.16
C ILE A 112 -33.42 18.71 20.76
N ILE A 113 -34.63 19.23 20.51
CA ILE A 113 -35.30 20.19 21.39
C ILE A 113 -36.46 19.51 22.11
N GLN A 114 -36.53 19.78 23.41
CA GLN A 114 -37.37 19.24 24.47
C GLN A 114 -38.87 19.50 24.30
N THR A 115 -39.70 18.66 24.92
CA THR A 115 -40.71 19.08 25.90
C THR A 115 -40.85 18.02 26.98
#